data_AF-A0A2P2C1N1-F1
#
_entry.id   AF-A0A2P2C1N1-F1
#
_cell.length_a   1.000
_cell.length_b   1.000
_cell.length_c   1.000
_cell.angle_alpha   90.00
_cell.angle_beta   90.00
_cell.angle_gamma   90.00
#
_symmetry.space_group_name_H-M   'P 1'
#
loop_
_entity.id
_entity.type
_entity.pdbx_description
1 polymer ?
#
loop_
_entity_poly.entity_id
_entity_poly.type
_entity_poly.pdbx_seq_one_letter_code
_entity_poly.pdbx_strand_id
1 'polypeptide(L)'
;MSEPRRRDALRWAGSVLGLVLLGGAATVLGGTAWPLVGAVLVVTTAVHAPRAGWRVAFFLTLLAAFALEVSFAWFTAHSGWSFATDNTVVWTLSGLCAVPFAAAVGPPTLTRRQLVDAAAVLATPALVLAYLAWTSATGYYEWLGWAMAGDSANNMLLVRTLIDDGGLLRSQGNPAPLSTVIYAAWAAPGVPDDAAGVVKHVVLNGGQLTLLTGALLSILSSLTALRTSRLSGSRRVALAMTAGLLPWLWCVMGYSFRQGFQNAAPAMAILLLAWSCWAVQRRHPVASVTGQILATWAMAATWGPVLLIPALWFVGVAVWQQRRLRAAGRTLLLPFAAMIGAGVYAVLVTLKDLTATGGVPGVDGGTPNYDPWWALGVGIALLALSVACYRWLPRETVWGYWLLVPGLAAGVYQLSSARVEAGLPYWGYYPIKLTWIVMATALLVLFSVLQPPLARVARAGWGGNGLVLAFVACMATMFWTTPPLRPATIPSVLTPSWLNYDTSMDRAYERLFALMEENPRTIVSDYGPPPMPLAFDSAINFWLLQSGSVDLNDPLRNYAYSMNSADPAALCGAINQWGGDVRVVTRAQKLERNILKACPDAVFTVEVIGAGR
;
A
#
# COMPACT_ATOMS: atom_id res chain seq x y z
N MET A 1 -18.99 -36.99 -17.73
CA MET A 1 -19.10 -35.73 -18.51
C MET A 1 -19.43 -36.09 -19.94
N SER A 2 -20.35 -35.40 -20.60
CA SER A 2 -20.55 -35.59 -22.05
C SER A 2 -19.29 -35.18 -22.80
N GLU A 3 -19.03 -35.80 -23.95
CA GLU A 3 -17.85 -35.53 -24.77
C GLU A 3 -17.66 -34.03 -25.11
N PRO A 4 -18.71 -33.24 -25.44
CA PRO A 4 -18.57 -31.80 -25.66
C PRO A 4 -18.04 -31.05 -24.43
N ARG A 5 -18.57 -31.36 -23.23
CA ARG A 5 -18.11 -30.72 -21.99
C ARG A 5 -16.66 -31.03 -21.66
N ARG A 6 -16.18 -32.24 -22.02
CA ARG A 6 -14.77 -32.62 -21.84
C ARG A 6 -13.85 -31.81 -22.76
N ARG A 7 -14.25 -31.62 -24.03
CA ARG A 7 -13.49 -30.81 -24.99
C ARG A 7 -13.40 -29.35 -24.54
N ASP A 8 -14.50 -28.77 -24.06
CA ASP A 8 -14.52 -27.38 -23.59
C ASP A 8 -13.66 -27.17 -22.33
N ALA A 9 -13.70 -28.12 -21.39
CA ALA A 9 -12.88 -28.08 -20.19
C ALA A 9 -11.37 -28.18 -20.49
N LEU A 10 -10.98 -29.05 -21.44
CA LEU A 10 -9.59 -29.17 -21.88
C LEU A 10 -9.12 -27.92 -22.62
N ARG A 11 -9.96 -27.31 -23.47
CA ARG A 11 -9.66 -26.04 -24.12
C ARG A 11 -9.45 -24.92 -23.11
N TRP A 12 -10.32 -24.82 -22.11
CA TRP A 12 -10.19 -23.84 -21.03
C TRP A 12 -8.91 -24.04 -20.22
N ALA A 13 -8.58 -25.28 -19.85
CA ALA A 13 -7.33 -25.60 -19.16
C ALA A 13 -6.10 -25.23 -20.02
N GLY A 14 -6.16 -25.48 -21.32
CA GLY A 14 -5.14 -25.04 -22.28
C GLY A 14 -5.00 -23.51 -22.36
N SER A 15 -6.11 -22.77 -22.34
CA SER A 15 -6.09 -21.29 -22.29
C SER A 15 -5.49 -20.75 -20.99
N VAL A 16 -5.81 -21.37 -19.85
CA VAL A 16 -5.22 -21.02 -18.55
C VAL A 16 -3.70 -21.25 -18.57
N LEU A 17 -3.27 -22.42 -19.04
CA LEU A 17 -1.85 -22.74 -19.18
C LEU A 17 -1.15 -21.73 -20.11
N GLY A 18 -1.73 -21.47 -21.29
CA GLY A 18 -1.19 -20.53 -22.27
C GLY A 18 -1.06 -19.11 -21.70
N LEU A 19 -2.04 -18.64 -20.92
CA LEU A 19 -1.99 -17.32 -20.30
C LEU A 19 -0.91 -17.22 -19.21
N VAL A 20 -0.73 -18.27 -18.39
CA VAL A 20 0.34 -18.32 -17.38
C VAL A 20 1.71 -18.35 -18.05
N LEU A 21 1.90 -19.17 -19.09
CA LEU A 21 3.17 -19.25 -19.83
C LEU A 21 3.49 -17.95 -20.56
N LEU A 22 2.49 -17.31 -21.18
CA LEU A 22 2.66 -16.00 -21.81
C LEU A 22 3.02 -14.92 -20.78
N GLY A 23 2.38 -14.94 -19.60
CA GLY A 23 2.71 -14.07 -18.48
C GLY A 23 4.15 -14.26 -18.01
N GLY A 24 4.59 -15.51 -17.84
CA GLY A 24 5.97 -15.83 -17.47
C GLY A 24 6.99 -15.37 -18.52
N ALA A 25 6.73 -15.62 -19.80
CA ALA A 25 7.57 -15.14 -20.89
C ALA A 25 7.65 -13.61 -20.94
N ALA A 26 6.52 -12.92 -20.79
CA ALA A 26 6.47 -11.46 -20.74
C ALA A 26 7.19 -10.90 -19.51
N THR A 27 7.16 -11.60 -18.37
CA THR A 27 7.92 -11.22 -17.18
C THR A 27 9.43 -11.29 -17.41
N VAL A 28 9.91 -12.38 -18.02
CA VAL A 28 11.33 -12.55 -18.34
C VAL A 28 11.80 -11.53 -19.37
N LEU A 29 11.03 -11.31 -20.44
CA LEU A 29 11.39 -10.38 -21.52
C LEU A 29 11.26 -8.90 -21.12
N GLY A 30 10.27 -8.58 -20.28
CA GLY A 30 9.98 -7.22 -19.88
C GLY A 30 10.72 -6.76 -18.62
N GLY A 31 11.44 -7.65 -17.93
CA GLY A 31 12.11 -7.33 -16.67
C GLY A 31 11.12 -6.86 -15.60
N THR A 32 9.96 -7.52 -15.47
CA THR A 32 8.92 -7.11 -14.51
C THR A 32 7.94 -8.23 -14.16
N ALA A 33 7.55 -8.34 -12.88
CA ALA A 33 6.66 -9.41 -12.41
C ALA A 33 5.18 -9.23 -12.83
N TRP A 34 4.78 -8.04 -13.29
CA TRP A 34 3.36 -7.70 -13.50
C TRP A 34 2.57 -8.62 -14.44
N PRO A 35 3.11 -9.04 -15.61
CA PRO A 35 2.33 -9.83 -16.56
C PRO A 35 1.94 -11.18 -15.95
N LEU A 36 2.90 -11.85 -15.30
CA LEU A 36 2.68 -13.12 -14.64
C LEU A 36 1.73 -12.99 -13.45
N VAL A 37 1.97 -12.04 -12.54
CA VAL A 37 1.09 -11.84 -11.37
C VAL A 37 -0.35 -11.55 -11.83
N GLY A 38 -0.52 -10.65 -12.81
CA GLY A 38 -1.82 -10.35 -13.39
C GLY A 38 -2.50 -11.57 -14.00
N ALA A 39 -1.77 -12.35 -14.79
CA ALA A 39 -2.26 -13.60 -15.38
C ALA A 39 -2.74 -14.58 -14.30
N VAL A 40 -1.91 -14.83 -13.26
CA VAL A 40 -2.22 -15.75 -12.17
C VAL A 40 -3.45 -15.30 -11.38
N LEU A 41 -3.55 -14.00 -11.06
CA LEU A 41 -4.72 -13.45 -10.36
C LEU A 41 -6.01 -13.61 -11.19
N VAL A 42 -5.93 -13.36 -12.50
CA VAL A 42 -7.07 -13.50 -13.43
C VAL A 42 -7.51 -14.97 -13.53
N VAL A 43 -6.59 -15.90 -13.79
CA VAL A 43 -6.95 -17.32 -13.94
C VAL A 43 -7.47 -17.92 -12.64
N THR A 44 -6.85 -17.60 -11.50
CA THR A 44 -7.28 -18.10 -10.19
C THR A 44 -8.67 -17.59 -9.86
N THR A 45 -8.92 -16.29 -10.09
CA THR A 45 -10.26 -15.69 -9.95
C THR A 45 -11.29 -16.37 -10.86
N ALA A 46 -10.94 -16.57 -12.13
CA ALA A 46 -11.82 -17.19 -13.13
C ALA A 46 -12.20 -18.63 -12.76
N VAL A 47 -11.25 -19.42 -12.26
CA VAL A 47 -11.45 -20.81 -11.87
C VAL A 47 -12.31 -20.95 -10.61
N HIS A 48 -12.23 -20.00 -9.67
CA HIS A 48 -13.05 -20.02 -8.46
C HIS A 48 -14.41 -19.31 -8.61
N ALA A 49 -14.57 -18.47 -9.63
CA ALA A 49 -15.78 -17.69 -9.88
C ALA A 49 -17.08 -18.53 -9.98
N PRO A 50 -17.11 -19.72 -10.59
CA PRO A 50 -18.35 -20.51 -10.69
C PRO A 50 -18.91 -20.98 -9.34
N ARG A 51 -18.05 -21.15 -8.33
CA ARG A 51 -18.46 -21.61 -6.99
C ARG A 51 -18.77 -20.47 -6.03
N ALA A 52 -17.94 -19.43 -6.03
CA ALA A 52 -18.04 -18.33 -5.08
C ALA A 52 -18.72 -17.07 -5.65
N GLY A 53 -18.88 -17.00 -6.97
CA GLY A 53 -19.13 -15.76 -7.70
C GLY A 53 -17.82 -14.99 -7.93
N TRP A 54 -17.70 -14.34 -9.09
CA TRP A 54 -16.45 -13.69 -9.53
C TRP A 54 -15.90 -12.65 -8.54
N ARG A 55 -16.76 -11.88 -7.87
CA ARG A 55 -16.31 -10.86 -6.89
C ARG A 55 -15.68 -11.50 -5.66
N VAL A 56 -16.33 -12.52 -5.10
CA VAL A 56 -15.81 -13.21 -3.90
C VAL A 56 -14.54 -13.98 -4.24
N ALA A 57 -14.51 -14.62 -5.42
CA ALA A 57 -13.29 -15.24 -5.94
C ALA A 57 -12.15 -14.21 -6.06
N PHE A 58 -12.40 -13.05 -6.66
CA PHE A 58 -11.42 -11.98 -6.78
C PHE A 58 -10.89 -11.52 -5.40
N PHE A 59 -11.78 -11.34 -4.43
CA PHE A 59 -11.37 -10.91 -3.09
C PHE A 59 -10.50 -11.96 -2.40
N LEU A 60 -10.87 -13.23 -2.47
CA LEU A 60 -10.10 -14.33 -1.88
C LEU A 60 -8.75 -14.51 -2.56
N THR A 61 -8.70 -14.43 -3.89
CA THR A 61 -7.45 -14.53 -4.64
C THR A 61 -6.47 -13.43 -4.24
N LEU A 62 -6.93 -12.18 -4.12
CA LEU A 62 -6.08 -11.07 -3.69
C LEU A 62 -5.61 -11.21 -2.24
N LEU A 63 -6.49 -11.62 -1.33
CA LEU A 63 -6.10 -11.85 0.07
C LEU A 63 -5.10 -13.00 0.21
N ALA A 64 -5.29 -14.07 -0.57
CA ALA A 64 -4.34 -15.18 -0.62
C ALA A 64 -2.99 -14.73 -1.19
N ALA A 65 -2.99 -13.94 -2.27
CA ALA A 65 -1.77 -13.35 -2.84
C ALA A 65 -1.00 -12.53 -1.80
N PHE A 66 -1.67 -11.59 -1.12
CA PHE A 66 -1.03 -10.80 -0.05
C PHE A 66 -0.49 -11.67 1.08
N ALA A 67 -1.26 -12.64 1.58
CA ALA A 67 -0.81 -13.48 2.70
C ALA A 67 0.36 -14.41 2.31
N LEU A 68 0.29 -15.01 1.11
CA LEU A 68 1.27 -15.99 0.67
C LEU A 68 2.57 -15.35 0.20
N GLU A 69 2.56 -14.13 -0.34
CA GLU A 69 3.78 -13.47 -0.82
C GLU A 69 4.86 -13.37 0.27
N VAL A 70 4.47 -13.07 1.50
CA VAL A 70 5.41 -13.00 2.63
C VAL A 70 5.99 -14.36 2.97
N SER A 71 5.15 -15.41 2.88
CA SER A 71 5.61 -16.78 3.08
C SER A 71 6.60 -17.17 1.99
N PHE A 72 6.32 -16.80 0.75
CA PHE A 72 7.20 -17.05 -0.38
C PHE A 72 8.53 -16.33 -0.20
N ALA A 73 8.52 -15.02 0.09
CA ALA A 73 9.74 -14.26 0.35
C ALA A 73 10.57 -14.83 1.51
N TRP A 74 9.93 -15.41 2.52
CA TRP A 74 10.67 -16.12 3.57
C TRP A 74 11.35 -17.39 3.06
N PHE A 75 10.69 -18.16 2.19
CA PHE A 75 11.30 -19.35 1.58
C PHE A 75 12.39 -19.02 0.56
N THR A 76 12.24 -17.94 -0.23
CA THR A 76 13.21 -17.56 -1.28
C THR A 76 14.60 -17.26 -0.70
N ALA A 77 14.66 -16.64 0.48
CA ALA A 77 15.92 -16.35 1.16
C ALA A 77 16.78 -17.60 1.47
N HIS A 78 16.20 -18.79 1.37
CA HIS A 78 16.86 -20.07 1.67
C HIS A 78 17.12 -20.93 0.43
N SER A 79 16.71 -20.49 -0.77
CA SER A 79 16.86 -21.25 -2.03
C SER A 79 18.26 -21.13 -2.64
N GLY A 80 18.94 -19.99 -2.39
CA GLY A 80 20.19 -19.61 -3.05
C GLY A 80 20.00 -18.97 -4.44
N TRP A 81 18.77 -18.78 -4.92
CA TRP A 81 18.48 -18.05 -6.16
C TRP A 81 18.21 -16.57 -5.89
N SER A 82 18.22 -15.75 -6.95
CA SER A 82 17.83 -14.35 -6.83
C SER A 82 16.34 -14.24 -6.52
N PHE A 83 15.97 -13.21 -5.76
CA PHE A 83 14.57 -13.00 -5.36
C PHE A 83 13.62 -12.89 -6.57
N ALA A 84 14.06 -12.27 -7.65
CA ALA A 84 13.30 -12.16 -8.90
C ALA A 84 13.01 -13.54 -9.54
N THR A 85 14.00 -14.44 -9.51
CA THR A 85 13.89 -15.78 -10.10
C THR A 85 12.90 -16.62 -9.31
N ASP A 86 13.08 -16.68 -7.99
CA ASP A 86 12.19 -17.41 -7.12
C ASP A 86 10.75 -16.90 -7.19
N ASN A 87 10.57 -15.57 -7.17
CA ASN A 87 9.25 -14.98 -7.28
C ASN A 87 8.56 -15.41 -8.59
N THR A 88 9.30 -15.37 -9.71
CA THR A 88 8.79 -15.82 -11.02
C THR A 88 8.40 -17.31 -11.00
N VAL A 89 9.23 -18.16 -10.40
CA VAL A 89 8.96 -19.61 -10.28
C VAL A 89 7.71 -19.84 -9.43
N VAL A 90 7.61 -19.20 -8.27
CA VAL A 90 6.48 -19.37 -7.35
C VAL A 90 5.16 -18.90 -7.95
N TRP A 91 5.14 -17.75 -8.62
CA TRP A 91 3.94 -17.28 -9.32
C TRP A 91 3.57 -18.20 -10.48
N THR A 92 4.55 -18.72 -11.21
CA THR A 92 4.32 -19.71 -12.28
C THR A 92 3.69 -20.99 -11.71
N LEU A 93 4.26 -21.56 -10.64
CA LEU A 93 3.72 -22.75 -9.98
C LEU A 93 2.32 -22.51 -9.42
N SER A 94 2.07 -21.32 -8.87
CA SER A 94 0.74 -20.92 -8.39
C SER A 94 -0.28 -20.86 -9.54
N GLY A 95 0.11 -20.32 -10.70
CA GLY A 95 -0.71 -20.33 -11.92
C GLY A 95 -0.96 -21.75 -12.45
N LEU A 96 0.07 -22.60 -12.46
CA LEU A 96 -0.04 -24.00 -12.90
C LEU A 96 -0.99 -24.80 -11.99
N CYS A 97 -1.03 -24.50 -10.69
CA CYS A 97 -2.01 -25.09 -9.78
C CYS A 97 -3.45 -24.80 -10.20
N ALA A 98 -3.74 -23.72 -10.93
CA ALA A 98 -5.09 -23.39 -11.40
C ALA A 98 -5.55 -24.27 -12.60
N VAL A 99 -4.62 -24.87 -13.35
CA VAL A 99 -4.91 -25.71 -14.53
C VAL A 99 -5.78 -26.94 -14.22
N PRO A 100 -5.48 -27.79 -13.22
CA PRO A 100 -6.34 -28.93 -12.89
C PRO A 100 -7.74 -28.51 -12.45
N PHE A 101 -7.85 -27.37 -11.75
CA PHE A 101 -9.15 -26.83 -11.36
C PHE A 101 -9.92 -26.28 -12.57
N ALA A 102 -9.25 -25.63 -13.52
CA ALA A 102 -9.84 -25.20 -14.79
C ALA A 102 -10.45 -26.39 -15.55
N ALA A 103 -9.70 -27.50 -15.65
CA ALA A 103 -10.17 -28.74 -16.28
C ALA A 103 -11.40 -29.36 -15.57
N ALA A 104 -11.60 -29.08 -14.27
CA ALA A 104 -12.71 -29.62 -13.49
C ALA A 104 -14.00 -28.77 -13.54
N VAL A 105 -13.90 -27.46 -13.77
CA VAL A 105 -15.03 -26.51 -13.60
C VAL A 105 -15.55 -25.96 -14.93
N GLY A 106 -14.73 -25.97 -15.99
CA GLY A 106 -15.05 -25.32 -17.26
C GLY A 106 -14.92 -23.79 -17.20
N PRO A 107 -15.09 -23.10 -18.35
CA PRO A 107 -14.87 -21.66 -18.43
C PRO A 107 -15.95 -20.87 -17.65
N PRO A 108 -15.60 -19.75 -17.00
CA PRO A 108 -16.59 -18.92 -16.33
C PRO A 108 -17.50 -18.23 -17.35
N THR A 109 -18.81 -18.27 -17.11
CA THR A 109 -19.79 -17.50 -17.89
C THR A 109 -20.09 -16.18 -17.19
N LEU A 110 -19.61 -15.06 -17.72
CA LEU A 110 -19.97 -13.73 -17.23
C LEU A 110 -21.23 -13.23 -17.94
N THR A 111 -22.22 -12.83 -17.15
CA THR A 111 -23.41 -12.13 -17.66
C THR A 111 -23.03 -10.75 -18.19
N ARG A 112 -23.83 -10.20 -19.13
CA ARG A 112 -23.63 -8.83 -19.64
C ARG A 112 -23.51 -7.79 -18.53
N ARG A 113 -24.28 -7.94 -17.45
CA ARG A 113 -24.21 -7.05 -16.28
C ARG A 113 -22.85 -7.14 -15.57
N GLN A 114 -22.27 -8.34 -15.46
CA GLN A 114 -20.96 -8.52 -14.83
C GLN A 114 -19.84 -7.97 -15.72
N LEU A 115 -19.96 -8.07 -17.04
CA LEU A 115 -19.03 -7.41 -17.97
C LEU A 115 -19.10 -5.88 -17.87
N VAL A 116 -20.31 -5.32 -17.79
CA VAL A 116 -20.50 -3.88 -17.55
C VAL A 116 -19.91 -3.47 -16.19
N ASP A 117 -20.08 -4.27 -15.14
CA ASP A 117 -19.46 -4.01 -13.85
C ASP A 117 -17.93 -4.01 -13.94
N ALA A 118 -17.35 -5.01 -14.62
CA ALA A 118 -15.91 -5.12 -14.80
C ALA A 118 -15.35 -3.91 -15.58
N ALA A 119 -15.99 -3.51 -16.68
CA ALA A 119 -15.59 -2.31 -17.41
C ALA A 119 -15.75 -1.03 -16.58
N ALA A 120 -16.86 -0.91 -15.83
CA ALA A 120 -17.14 0.28 -15.02
C ALA A 120 -16.15 0.47 -13.87
N VAL A 121 -15.69 -0.60 -13.21
CA VAL A 121 -14.70 -0.48 -12.13
C VAL A 121 -13.29 -0.17 -12.62
N LEU A 122 -13.01 -0.42 -13.91
CA LEU A 122 -11.73 -0.10 -14.54
C LEU A 122 -11.69 1.32 -15.11
N ALA A 123 -12.85 1.98 -15.29
CA ALA A 123 -12.91 3.29 -15.92
C ALA A 123 -12.11 4.36 -15.16
N THR A 124 -12.33 4.51 -13.85
CA THR A 124 -11.57 5.51 -13.06
C THR A 124 -10.07 5.23 -12.99
N PRO A 125 -9.59 4.03 -12.61
CA PRO A 125 -8.15 3.80 -12.58
C PRO A 125 -7.51 3.97 -13.97
N ALA A 126 -8.17 3.56 -15.05
CA ALA A 126 -7.66 3.79 -16.40
C ALA A 126 -7.54 5.27 -16.74
N LEU A 127 -8.56 6.09 -16.43
CA LEU A 127 -8.53 7.54 -16.67
C LEU A 127 -7.47 8.25 -15.83
N VAL A 128 -7.34 7.88 -14.55
CA VAL A 128 -6.32 8.46 -13.68
C VAL A 128 -4.94 8.06 -14.17
N LEU A 129 -4.67 6.77 -14.39
CA LEU A 129 -3.36 6.32 -14.89
C LEU A 129 -3.03 6.90 -16.26
N ALA A 130 -4.00 7.08 -17.16
CA ALA A 130 -3.79 7.76 -18.43
C ALA A 130 -3.43 9.24 -18.23
N TYR A 131 -4.10 9.93 -17.29
CA TYR A 131 -3.74 11.29 -16.92
C TYR A 131 -2.32 11.37 -16.34
N LEU A 132 -1.96 10.46 -15.42
CA LEU A 132 -0.63 10.41 -14.82
C LEU A 132 0.46 10.07 -15.84
N ALA A 133 0.19 9.14 -16.76
CA ALA A 133 1.08 8.80 -17.87
C ALA A 133 1.26 9.99 -18.82
N TRP A 134 0.18 10.69 -19.16
CA TRP A 134 0.24 11.93 -19.94
C TRP A 134 1.10 12.98 -19.24
N THR A 135 0.85 13.25 -17.95
CA THR A 135 1.65 14.24 -17.20
C THR A 135 3.11 13.85 -17.13
N SER A 136 3.42 12.57 -16.92
CA SER A 136 4.79 12.06 -16.91
C SER A 136 5.46 12.19 -18.28
N ALA A 137 4.73 11.94 -19.37
CA ALA A 137 5.27 12.05 -20.73
C ALA A 137 5.49 13.49 -21.20
N THR A 138 4.75 14.45 -20.62
CA THR A 138 4.87 15.89 -20.94
C THR A 138 5.73 16.69 -19.94
N GLY A 139 6.21 16.05 -18.88
CA GLY A 139 7.03 16.68 -17.85
C GLY A 139 8.44 17.01 -18.35
N TYR A 140 9.04 18.08 -17.83
CA TYR A 140 10.44 18.44 -18.12
C TYR A 140 11.46 17.57 -17.37
N TYR A 141 11.07 17.01 -16.23
CA TYR A 141 11.90 16.21 -15.33
C TYR A 141 11.24 14.86 -15.06
N GLU A 142 12.05 13.87 -14.68
CA GLU A 142 11.57 12.59 -14.19
C GLU A 142 10.74 12.78 -12.93
N TRP A 143 9.55 12.20 -12.94
CA TRP A 143 8.51 12.46 -11.96
C TRP A 143 8.67 11.61 -10.70
N LEU A 144 9.65 11.98 -9.88
CA LEU A 144 10.17 11.19 -8.77
C LEU A 144 9.83 11.74 -7.39
N GLY A 145 9.52 13.03 -7.30
CA GLY A 145 9.43 13.75 -6.03
C GLY A 145 8.42 13.17 -5.04
N TRP A 146 7.30 12.65 -5.56
CA TRP A 146 6.26 12.03 -4.77
C TRP A 146 6.60 10.60 -4.32
N ALA A 147 7.40 9.86 -5.10
CA ALA A 147 7.84 8.51 -4.75
C ALA A 147 8.98 8.54 -3.72
N MET A 148 9.72 9.65 -3.68
CA MET A 148 10.86 9.90 -2.80
C MET A 148 10.51 10.73 -1.54
N ALA A 149 9.23 10.85 -1.19
CA ALA A 149 8.80 11.66 -0.05
C ALA A 149 8.80 10.87 1.27
N GLY A 150 9.24 11.53 2.34
CA GLY A 150 9.02 11.08 3.73
C GLY A 150 9.51 9.67 4.05
N ASP A 151 8.60 8.81 4.50
CA ASP A 151 8.88 7.45 4.98
C ASP A 151 9.22 6.48 3.82
N SER A 152 9.20 6.92 2.57
CA SER A 152 9.55 6.06 1.44
C SER A 152 11.01 5.62 1.49
N ALA A 153 11.95 6.46 1.94
CA ALA A 153 13.36 6.08 2.06
C ALA A 153 13.59 4.83 2.91
N ASN A 154 12.89 4.72 4.03
CA ASN A 154 12.97 3.55 4.91
C ASN A 154 12.49 2.27 4.21
N ASN A 155 11.38 2.39 3.48
CA ASN A 155 10.83 1.26 2.75
C ASN A 155 11.73 0.87 1.56
N MET A 156 12.31 1.84 0.85
CA MET A 156 13.22 1.59 -0.28
C MET A 156 14.55 0.96 0.18
N LEU A 157 15.09 1.40 1.32
CA LEU A 157 16.26 0.76 1.95
C LEU A 157 15.96 -0.71 2.26
N LEU A 158 14.86 -0.98 2.94
CA LEU A 158 14.44 -2.35 3.25
C LEU A 158 14.15 -3.18 1.99
N VAL A 159 13.60 -2.56 0.94
CA VAL A 159 13.36 -3.23 -0.35
C VAL A 159 14.68 -3.65 -0.98
N ARG A 160 15.69 -2.77 -0.99
CA ARG A 160 17.03 -3.10 -1.50
C ARG A 160 17.65 -4.23 -0.70
N THR A 161 17.69 -4.12 0.63
CA THR A 161 18.24 -5.17 1.50
C THR A 161 17.56 -6.51 1.26
N LEU A 162 16.23 -6.53 1.08
CA LEU A 162 15.49 -7.76 0.78
C LEU A 162 15.88 -8.35 -0.58
N ILE A 163 16.05 -7.51 -1.61
CA ILE A 163 16.51 -7.96 -2.93
C ILE A 163 17.93 -8.56 -2.84
N ASP A 164 18.85 -7.86 -2.16
CA ASP A 164 20.25 -8.27 -2.00
C ASP A 164 20.36 -9.58 -1.22
N ASP A 165 19.54 -9.75 -0.19
CA ASP A 165 19.47 -10.97 0.64
C ASP A 165 18.73 -12.14 -0.04
N GLY A 166 18.17 -11.93 -1.24
CA GLY A 166 17.39 -12.96 -1.95
C GLY A 166 16.01 -13.25 -1.34
N GLY A 167 15.58 -12.47 -0.35
CA GLY A 167 14.28 -12.66 0.31
C GLY A 167 14.21 -12.06 1.72
N LEU A 168 13.15 -12.46 2.43
CA LEU A 168 12.86 -12.00 3.78
C LEU A 168 13.70 -12.77 4.82
N LEU A 169 14.65 -12.07 5.43
CA LEU A 169 15.46 -12.57 6.55
C LEU A 169 15.04 -11.91 7.87
N ARG A 170 15.17 -12.65 8.98
CA ARG A 170 14.86 -12.09 10.31
C ARG A 170 15.80 -10.96 10.73
N SER A 171 17.06 -11.01 10.29
CA SER A 171 18.07 -9.98 10.57
C SER A 171 17.66 -8.59 10.10
N GLN A 172 16.74 -8.48 9.13
CA GLN A 172 16.28 -7.22 8.57
C GLN A 172 15.41 -6.40 9.55
N GLY A 173 14.91 -7.00 10.64
CA GLY A 173 14.25 -6.28 11.73
C GLY A 173 12.90 -5.62 11.38
N ASN A 174 12.20 -6.11 10.35
CA ASN A 174 10.90 -5.56 9.93
C ASN A 174 9.72 -6.42 10.42
N PRO A 175 9.00 -6.02 11.48
CA PRO A 175 7.86 -6.78 12.01
C PRO A 175 6.60 -6.69 11.12
N ALA A 176 6.64 -5.86 10.06
CA ALA A 176 5.54 -5.63 9.13
C ALA A 176 6.02 -5.78 7.66
N PRO A 177 6.50 -6.98 7.27
CA PRO A 177 7.27 -7.17 6.05
C PRO A 177 6.46 -7.09 4.75
N LEU A 178 5.12 -7.22 4.78
CA LEU A 178 4.34 -7.38 3.53
C LEU A 178 4.59 -6.25 2.54
N SER A 179 4.61 -5.00 3.04
CA SER A 179 4.78 -3.86 2.15
C SER A 179 6.16 -3.88 1.51
N THR A 180 7.22 -4.08 2.29
CA THR A 180 8.57 -4.26 1.74
C THR A 180 8.64 -5.43 0.76
N VAL A 181 8.05 -6.57 1.10
CA VAL A 181 8.04 -7.78 0.27
C VAL A 181 7.39 -7.53 -1.08
N ILE A 182 6.18 -6.96 -1.13
CA ILE A 182 5.50 -6.73 -2.42
C ILE A 182 6.23 -5.68 -3.26
N TYR A 183 6.85 -4.67 -2.64
CA TYR A 183 7.64 -3.66 -3.36
C TYR A 183 8.95 -4.27 -3.89
N ALA A 184 9.61 -5.12 -3.11
CA ALA A 184 10.80 -5.83 -3.55
C ALA A 184 10.46 -6.85 -4.65
N ALA A 185 9.36 -7.59 -4.54
CA ALA A 185 8.94 -8.56 -5.54
C ALA A 185 8.65 -7.88 -6.89
N TRP A 186 8.17 -6.64 -6.81
CA TRP A 186 7.93 -5.78 -7.96
C TRP A 186 9.21 -5.17 -8.55
N ALA A 187 10.16 -4.76 -7.71
CA ALA A 187 11.39 -4.08 -8.10
C ALA A 187 12.60 -5.00 -8.31
N ALA A 188 12.53 -6.28 -7.95
CA ALA A 188 13.67 -7.21 -8.08
C ALA A 188 14.05 -7.53 -9.55
N PRO A 189 13.12 -7.65 -10.51
CA PRO A 189 13.49 -7.92 -11.89
C PRO A 189 14.18 -6.72 -12.55
N GLY A 190 15.38 -6.91 -13.11
CA GLY A 190 16.07 -5.89 -13.90
C GLY A 190 16.79 -4.81 -13.09
N VAL A 191 17.12 -5.09 -11.82
CA VAL A 191 17.93 -4.21 -10.97
C VAL A 191 19.34 -4.04 -11.59
N PRO A 192 19.82 -2.81 -11.80
CA PRO A 192 21.19 -2.55 -12.28
C PRO A 192 22.27 -2.91 -11.26
N ASP A 193 23.52 -3.00 -11.70
CA ASP A 193 24.66 -3.29 -10.82
C ASP A 193 25.25 -2.05 -10.14
N ASP A 194 24.94 -0.84 -10.63
CA ASP A 194 25.47 0.41 -10.08
C ASP A 194 24.56 1.01 -8.99
N ALA A 195 25.16 1.66 -7.98
CA ALA A 195 24.42 2.13 -6.80
C ALA A 195 23.30 3.14 -7.12
N ALA A 196 23.56 4.08 -8.04
CA ALA A 196 22.58 5.07 -8.46
C ALA A 196 21.41 4.43 -9.21
N GLY A 197 21.74 3.52 -10.13
CA GLY A 197 20.81 2.69 -10.88
C GLY A 197 19.92 1.84 -9.99
N VAL A 198 20.47 1.20 -8.95
CA VAL A 198 19.70 0.42 -7.97
C VAL A 198 18.68 1.31 -7.26
N VAL A 199 19.10 2.44 -6.68
CA VAL A 199 18.20 3.32 -5.93
C VAL A 199 17.12 3.87 -6.84
N LYS A 200 17.50 4.37 -8.03
CA LYS A 200 16.57 4.89 -9.03
C LYS A 200 15.57 3.82 -9.47
N HIS A 201 16.03 2.61 -9.75
CA HIS A 201 15.19 1.48 -10.14
C HIS A 201 14.17 1.12 -9.06
N VAL A 202 14.62 1.00 -7.80
CA VAL A 202 13.76 0.67 -6.66
C VAL A 202 12.72 1.76 -6.41
N VAL A 203 13.11 3.03 -6.46
CA VAL A 203 12.18 4.17 -6.31
C VAL A 203 11.13 4.19 -7.42
N LEU A 204 11.54 4.06 -8.67
CA LEU A 204 10.62 4.09 -9.81
C LEU A 204 9.62 2.94 -9.77
N ASN A 205 10.11 1.71 -9.58
CA ASN A 205 9.26 0.53 -9.52
C ASN A 205 8.37 0.54 -8.27
N GLY A 206 8.89 0.98 -7.12
CA GLY A 206 8.09 1.18 -5.91
C GLY A 206 6.99 2.24 -6.11
N GLY A 207 7.30 3.34 -6.78
CA GLY A 207 6.31 4.33 -7.20
C GLY A 207 5.21 3.71 -8.06
N GLN A 208 5.58 2.99 -9.13
CA GLN A 208 4.60 2.31 -9.99
C GLN A 208 3.68 1.38 -9.20
N LEU A 209 4.22 0.57 -8.28
CA LEU A 209 3.41 -0.29 -7.42
C LEU A 209 2.47 0.52 -6.51
N THR A 210 2.92 1.68 -6.01
CA THR A 210 2.06 2.59 -5.24
C THR A 210 0.88 3.09 -6.08
N LEU A 211 1.10 3.42 -7.36
CA LEU A 211 0.02 3.80 -8.27
C LEU A 211 -0.94 2.63 -8.54
N LEU A 212 -0.40 1.43 -8.72
CA LEU A 212 -1.20 0.22 -8.95
C LEU A 212 -2.03 -0.20 -7.73
N THR A 213 -1.49 -0.04 -6.52
CA THR A 213 -2.25 -0.26 -5.29
C THR A 213 -3.34 0.81 -5.10
N GLY A 214 -3.09 2.06 -5.49
CA GLY A 214 -4.12 3.10 -5.62
C GLY A 214 -5.22 2.74 -6.64
N ALA A 215 -4.84 2.19 -7.79
CA ALA A 215 -5.78 1.68 -8.79
C ALA A 215 -6.58 0.48 -8.24
N LEU A 216 -5.95 -0.42 -7.49
CA LEU A 216 -6.64 -1.52 -6.82
C LEU A 216 -7.67 -1.02 -5.80
N LEU A 217 -7.33 -0.02 -4.98
CA LEU A 217 -8.28 0.63 -4.08
C LEU A 217 -9.47 1.22 -4.83
N SER A 218 -9.22 1.85 -5.98
CA SER A 218 -10.26 2.38 -6.89
C SER A 218 -11.23 1.28 -7.35
N ILE A 219 -10.69 0.14 -7.79
CA ILE A 219 -11.47 -1.04 -8.20
C ILE A 219 -12.29 -1.58 -7.02
N LEU A 220 -11.66 -1.79 -5.85
CA LEU A 220 -12.31 -2.35 -4.67
C LEU A 220 -13.42 -1.45 -4.13
N SER A 221 -13.20 -0.14 -4.12
CA SER A 221 -14.21 0.86 -3.73
C SER A 221 -15.42 0.80 -4.67
N SER A 222 -15.15 0.75 -5.98
CA SER A 222 -16.18 0.60 -7.02
C SER A 222 -16.98 -0.69 -6.85
N LEU A 223 -16.31 -1.83 -6.64
CA LEU A 223 -16.96 -3.13 -6.43
C LEU A 223 -17.84 -3.14 -5.17
N THR A 224 -17.37 -2.48 -4.11
CA THR A 224 -18.10 -2.33 -2.84
C THR A 224 -19.39 -1.54 -3.05
N ALA A 225 -19.32 -0.39 -3.75
CA ALA A 225 -20.48 0.44 -4.09
C ALA A 225 -21.46 -0.28 -5.03
N LEU A 226 -20.96 -0.97 -6.05
CA LEU A 226 -21.79 -1.70 -7.02
C LEU A 226 -22.53 -2.91 -6.43
N ARG A 227 -22.15 -3.36 -5.22
CA ARG A 227 -22.73 -4.51 -4.52
C ARG A 227 -24.11 -4.23 -3.93
N THR A 228 -24.29 -3.04 -3.36
CA THR A 228 -25.53 -2.63 -2.69
C THR A 228 -26.49 -1.89 -3.62
N SER A 229 -25.99 -1.46 -4.79
CA SER A 229 -26.74 -0.62 -5.72
C SER A 229 -27.75 -1.37 -6.59
N ARG A 230 -28.93 -0.75 -6.72
CA ARG A 230 -30.00 -1.13 -7.66
C ARG A 230 -29.97 -0.32 -8.97
N LEU A 231 -28.98 0.57 -9.15
CA LEU A 231 -28.85 1.37 -10.36
C LEU A 231 -28.47 0.50 -11.57
N SER A 232 -28.92 0.93 -12.75
CA SER A 232 -28.66 0.30 -14.05
C SER A 232 -28.12 1.33 -15.06
N GLY A 233 -27.57 0.84 -16.19
CA GLY A 233 -27.08 1.67 -17.29
C GLY A 233 -25.97 2.65 -16.90
N SER A 234 -26.01 3.84 -17.47
CA SER A 234 -25.02 4.92 -17.23
C SER A 234 -24.93 5.33 -15.75
N ARG A 235 -26.04 5.28 -15.00
CA ARG A 235 -26.05 5.61 -13.56
C ARG A 235 -25.23 4.62 -12.72
N ARG A 236 -25.14 3.38 -13.19
CA ARG A 236 -24.32 2.34 -12.55
C ARG A 236 -22.83 2.57 -12.82
N VAL A 237 -22.49 2.97 -14.05
CA VAL A 237 -21.12 3.37 -14.41
C VAL A 237 -20.70 4.60 -13.60
N ALA A 238 -21.55 5.63 -13.53
CA ALA A 238 -21.30 6.82 -12.72
C ALA A 238 -21.06 6.48 -11.24
N LEU A 239 -21.85 5.58 -10.66
CA LEU A 239 -21.62 5.11 -9.28
C LEU A 239 -20.25 4.47 -9.10
N ALA A 240 -19.85 3.58 -10.02
CA ALA A 240 -18.54 2.94 -9.97
C ALA A 240 -17.44 4.00 -10.08
N MET A 241 -17.56 4.91 -11.05
CA MET A 241 -16.54 5.92 -11.27
C MET A 241 -16.37 6.86 -10.07
N THR A 242 -17.48 7.32 -9.48
CA THR A 242 -17.45 8.18 -8.28
C THR A 242 -16.84 7.45 -7.08
N ALA A 243 -17.22 6.18 -6.84
CA ALA A 243 -16.62 5.38 -5.78
C ALA A 243 -15.12 5.15 -6.01
N GLY A 244 -14.73 4.86 -7.25
CA GLY A 244 -13.35 4.66 -7.65
C GLY A 244 -12.51 5.94 -7.61
N LEU A 245 -13.13 7.12 -7.64
CA LEU A 245 -12.40 8.39 -7.53
C LEU A 245 -11.98 8.68 -6.10
N LEU A 246 -12.77 8.26 -5.10
CA LEU A 246 -12.51 8.57 -3.69
C LEU A 246 -11.09 8.19 -3.20
N PRO A 247 -10.53 7.01 -3.53
CA PRO A 247 -9.16 6.68 -3.16
C PRO A 247 -8.10 7.64 -3.73
N TRP A 248 -8.33 8.25 -4.89
CA TRP A 248 -7.36 9.15 -5.52
C TRP A 248 -7.37 10.57 -4.94
N LEU A 249 -8.32 10.88 -4.05
CA LEU A 249 -8.42 12.19 -3.43
C LEU A 249 -7.35 12.40 -2.38
N TRP A 250 -7.18 13.67 -2.00
CA TRP A 250 -6.12 14.13 -1.11
C TRP A 250 -6.06 13.36 0.23
N CYS A 251 -7.23 13.01 0.78
CA CYS A 251 -7.35 12.38 2.11
C CYS A 251 -7.01 10.89 2.15
N VAL A 252 -6.83 10.25 0.99
CA VAL A 252 -6.45 8.84 0.86
C VAL A 252 -5.08 8.77 0.21
N MET A 253 -4.98 8.69 -1.12
CA MET A 253 -3.68 8.55 -1.78
C MET A 253 -2.83 9.82 -1.72
N GLY A 254 -3.43 11.03 -1.75
CA GLY A 254 -2.64 12.27 -1.65
C GLY A 254 -1.83 12.34 -0.35
N TYR A 255 -2.40 11.85 0.74
CA TYR A 255 -1.73 11.79 2.03
C TYR A 255 -0.66 10.69 2.07
N SER A 256 -0.98 9.50 1.52
CA SER A 256 0.00 8.42 1.37
C SER A 256 1.24 8.86 0.60
N PHE A 257 1.05 9.54 -0.54
CA PHE A 257 2.15 10.02 -1.38
C PHE A 257 2.99 11.06 -0.66
N ARG A 258 2.35 12.06 -0.06
CA ARG A 258 3.05 13.15 0.60
C ARG A 258 3.95 12.69 1.75
N GLN A 259 3.54 11.65 2.48
CA GLN A 259 4.31 11.15 3.61
C GLN A 259 5.12 9.89 3.31
N GLY A 260 5.05 9.36 2.08
CA GLY A 260 5.70 8.10 1.72
C GLY A 260 5.16 6.87 2.44
N PHE A 261 3.86 6.86 2.80
CA PHE A 261 3.25 5.74 3.52
C PHE A 261 2.92 4.56 2.59
N GLN A 262 3.96 3.88 2.13
CA GLN A 262 3.87 2.78 1.19
C GLN A 262 3.04 1.60 1.73
N ASN A 263 2.99 1.42 3.05
CA ASN A 263 2.17 0.39 3.70
C ASN A 263 0.69 0.75 3.88
N ALA A 264 0.32 2.03 3.75
CA ALA A 264 -1.05 2.45 4.00
C ALA A 264 -2.02 1.95 2.92
N ALA A 265 -1.65 2.08 1.64
CA ALA A 265 -2.52 1.64 0.54
C ALA A 265 -2.79 0.12 0.55
N PRO A 266 -1.79 -0.76 0.73
CA PRO A 266 -2.01 -2.19 0.96
C PRO A 266 -2.91 -2.47 2.17
N ALA A 267 -2.68 -1.80 3.32
CA ALA A 267 -3.51 -1.99 4.51
C ALA A 267 -4.98 -1.60 4.25
N MET A 268 -5.23 -0.46 3.61
CA MET A 268 -6.60 -0.06 3.21
C MET A 268 -7.23 -1.07 2.25
N ALA A 269 -6.45 -1.62 1.30
CA ALA A 269 -6.95 -2.60 0.35
C ALA A 269 -7.35 -3.90 1.05
N ILE A 270 -6.51 -4.41 1.96
CA ILE A 270 -6.80 -5.61 2.77
C ILE A 270 -8.02 -5.38 3.66
N LEU A 271 -8.16 -4.21 4.31
CA LEU A 271 -9.35 -3.88 5.10
C LEU A 271 -10.63 -3.84 4.25
N LEU A 272 -10.57 -3.27 3.03
CA LEU A 272 -11.71 -3.20 2.14
C LEU A 272 -12.10 -4.58 1.57
N LEU A 273 -11.10 -5.44 1.32
CA LEU A 273 -11.28 -6.85 0.99
C LEU A 273 -11.94 -7.61 2.16
N ALA A 274 -11.43 -7.42 3.38
CA ALA A 274 -11.98 -7.98 4.60
C ALA A 274 -13.44 -7.54 4.80
N TRP A 275 -13.74 -6.26 4.65
CA TRP A 275 -15.13 -5.75 4.69
C TRP A 275 -15.99 -6.42 3.61
N SER A 276 -15.47 -6.57 2.40
CA SER A 276 -16.21 -7.20 1.30
C SER A 276 -16.52 -8.68 1.58
N CYS A 277 -15.58 -9.41 2.18
CA CYS A 277 -15.78 -10.78 2.66
C CYS A 277 -16.77 -10.84 3.83
N TRP A 278 -16.69 -9.93 4.80
CA TRP A 278 -17.65 -9.79 5.90
C TRP A 278 -19.06 -9.63 5.35
N ALA A 279 -19.21 -8.75 4.38
CA ALA A 279 -20.51 -8.34 3.92
C ALA A 279 -21.22 -9.44 3.10
N VAL A 280 -20.51 -10.47 2.62
CA VAL A 280 -21.09 -11.64 1.92
C VAL A 280 -21.30 -12.86 2.84
N GLN A 281 -21.04 -12.74 4.14
CA GLN A 281 -21.10 -13.86 5.10
C GLN A 281 -22.38 -14.70 5.06
N ARG A 282 -23.53 -14.06 4.78
CA ARG A 282 -24.82 -14.77 4.72
C ARG A 282 -24.98 -15.64 3.47
N ARG A 283 -24.32 -15.29 2.37
CA ARG A 283 -24.41 -16.02 1.09
C ARG A 283 -23.28 -17.03 0.95
N HIS A 284 -22.09 -16.66 1.41
CA HIS A 284 -20.88 -17.49 1.29
C HIS A 284 -20.14 -17.52 2.64
N PRO A 285 -20.65 -18.23 3.66
CA PRO A 285 -20.07 -18.22 5.01
C PRO A 285 -18.63 -18.78 5.04
N VAL A 286 -18.36 -19.88 4.32
CA VAL A 286 -17.01 -20.48 4.24
C VAL A 286 -16.01 -19.53 3.59
N ALA A 287 -16.39 -18.91 2.47
CA ALA A 287 -15.57 -17.91 1.79
C ALA A 287 -15.33 -16.69 2.68
N SER A 288 -16.36 -16.23 3.39
CA SER A 288 -16.24 -15.12 4.33
C SER A 288 -15.24 -15.41 5.43
N VAL A 289 -15.35 -16.58 6.10
CA VAL A 289 -14.39 -17.01 7.13
C VAL A 289 -12.98 -17.12 6.56
N THR A 290 -12.82 -17.79 5.41
CA THR A 290 -11.51 -17.92 4.75
C THR A 290 -10.90 -16.56 4.47
N GLY A 291 -11.70 -15.63 3.93
CA GLY A 291 -11.26 -14.28 3.64
C GLY A 291 -10.87 -13.50 4.90
N GLN A 292 -11.61 -13.62 6.00
CA GLN A 292 -11.21 -12.95 7.24
C GLN A 292 -9.89 -13.51 7.80
N ILE A 293 -9.68 -14.83 7.75
CA ILE A 293 -8.41 -15.44 8.21
C ILE A 293 -7.24 -14.94 7.36
N LEU A 294 -7.38 -14.97 6.03
CA LEU A 294 -6.36 -14.45 5.11
C LEU A 294 -6.13 -12.96 5.31
N ALA A 295 -7.18 -12.17 5.55
CA ALA A 295 -7.05 -10.75 5.83
C ALA A 295 -6.37 -10.47 7.17
N THR A 296 -6.68 -11.23 8.23
CA THR A 296 -5.98 -11.14 9.51
C THR A 296 -4.50 -11.48 9.35
N TRP A 297 -4.18 -12.52 8.60
CA TRP A 297 -2.79 -12.90 8.30
C TRP A 297 -2.06 -11.81 7.50
N ALA A 298 -2.63 -11.40 6.36
CA ALA A 298 -2.04 -10.35 5.53
C ALA A 298 -1.90 -9.03 6.32
N MET A 299 -2.88 -8.68 7.16
CA MET A 299 -2.80 -7.48 7.98
C MET A 299 -1.74 -7.58 9.08
N ALA A 300 -1.57 -8.75 9.70
CA ALA A 300 -0.49 -8.98 10.66
C ALA A 300 0.88 -8.73 10.00
N ALA A 301 1.04 -9.13 8.73
CA ALA A 301 2.26 -8.89 7.97
C ALA A 301 2.35 -7.48 7.37
N THR A 302 1.24 -6.75 7.18
CA THR A 302 1.25 -5.38 6.62
C THR A 302 1.46 -4.35 7.71
N TRP A 303 0.70 -4.48 8.79
CA TRP A 303 0.71 -3.59 9.92
C TRP A 303 -0.11 -4.15 11.09
N GLY A 304 0.59 -4.77 12.05
CA GLY A 304 0.01 -5.50 13.18
C GLY A 304 -1.16 -4.82 13.91
N PRO A 305 -1.10 -3.52 14.27
CA PRO A 305 -2.16 -2.87 15.03
C PRO A 305 -3.56 -2.93 14.39
N VAL A 306 -3.65 -3.06 13.06
CA VAL A 306 -4.93 -3.11 12.33
C VAL A 306 -5.54 -4.53 12.31
N LEU A 307 -4.76 -5.58 12.60
CA LEU A 307 -5.17 -6.98 12.42
C LEU A 307 -6.40 -7.36 13.25
N LEU A 308 -6.63 -6.68 14.37
CA LEU A 308 -7.75 -6.96 15.26
C LEU A 308 -9.11 -6.73 14.59
N ILE A 309 -9.19 -5.83 13.62
CA ILE A 309 -10.44 -5.53 12.90
C ILE A 309 -10.92 -6.76 12.09
N PRO A 310 -10.15 -7.32 11.14
CA PRO A 310 -10.56 -8.55 10.45
C PRO A 310 -10.67 -9.75 11.39
N ALA A 311 -9.89 -9.82 12.47
CA ALA A 311 -10.01 -10.90 13.45
C ALA A 311 -11.35 -10.89 14.20
N LEU A 312 -11.83 -9.71 14.61
CA LEU A 312 -13.15 -9.56 15.25
C LEU A 312 -14.28 -9.82 14.26
N TRP A 313 -14.14 -9.43 12.99
CA TRP A 313 -15.07 -9.84 11.93
C TRP A 313 -15.04 -11.36 11.73
N PHE A 314 -13.89 -12.03 11.75
CA PHE A 314 -13.81 -13.49 11.72
C PHE A 314 -14.63 -14.12 12.86
N VAL A 315 -14.42 -13.68 14.09
CA VAL A 315 -15.17 -14.18 15.27
C VAL A 315 -16.67 -13.94 15.08
N GLY A 316 -17.07 -12.74 14.63
CA GLY A 316 -18.46 -12.41 14.35
C GLY A 316 -19.11 -13.34 13.32
N VAL A 317 -18.42 -13.63 12.20
CA VAL A 317 -18.92 -14.58 11.18
C VAL A 317 -19.01 -15.99 11.76
N ALA A 318 -17.98 -16.44 12.48
CA ALA A 318 -17.93 -17.78 13.05
C ALA A 318 -19.09 -18.03 14.02
N VAL A 319 -19.38 -17.06 14.90
CA VAL A 319 -20.48 -17.14 15.88
C VAL A 319 -21.85 -17.06 15.20
N TRP A 320 -22.07 -16.09 14.29
CA TRP A 320 -23.39 -15.88 13.70
C TRP A 320 -23.75 -16.85 12.58
N GLN A 321 -22.76 -17.38 11.86
CA GLN A 321 -22.97 -18.35 10.80
C GLN A 321 -22.64 -19.79 11.25
N GLN A 322 -22.45 -20.04 12.56
CA GLN A 322 -22.04 -21.35 13.10
C GLN A 322 -22.85 -22.54 12.55
N ARG A 323 -24.18 -22.40 12.43
CA ARG A 323 -25.05 -23.48 11.93
C ARG A 323 -24.76 -23.79 10.46
N ARG A 324 -24.54 -22.76 9.64
CA ARG A 324 -24.22 -22.90 8.21
C ARG A 324 -22.79 -23.40 8.00
N LEU A 325 -21.86 -22.98 8.85
CA LEU A 325 -20.49 -23.48 8.84
C LEU A 325 -20.46 -24.97 9.17
N ARG A 326 -21.17 -25.42 10.23
CA ARG A 326 -21.30 -26.85 10.55
C ARG A 326 -21.89 -27.66 9.38
N ALA A 327 -22.89 -27.11 8.70
CA ALA A 327 -23.49 -27.75 7.52
C ALA A 327 -22.57 -27.78 6.28
N ALA A 328 -21.47 -27.02 6.26
CA ALA A 328 -20.58 -26.93 5.11
C ALA A 328 -19.62 -28.14 4.98
N GLY A 329 -19.49 -28.98 6.01
CA GLY A 329 -18.76 -30.24 5.98
C GLY A 329 -17.31 -30.09 5.52
N ARG A 330 -16.89 -30.87 4.52
CA ARG A 330 -15.50 -30.89 3.99
C ARG A 330 -15.03 -29.55 3.43
N THR A 331 -15.92 -28.64 3.08
CA THR A 331 -15.50 -27.31 2.58
C THR A 331 -14.84 -26.46 3.67
N LEU A 332 -14.97 -26.82 4.95
CA LEU A 332 -14.25 -26.21 6.06
C LEU A 332 -12.75 -26.53 6.09
N LEU A 333 -12.27 -27.49 5.29
CA LEU A 333 -10.84 -27.77 5.16
C LEU A 333 -10.06 -26.55 4.64
N LEU A 334 -10.70 -25.73 3.79
CA LEU A 334 -10.08 -24.53 3.25
C LEU A 334 -9.77 -23.47 4.32
N PRO A 335 -10.76 -22.95 5.09
CA PRO A 335 -10.45 -22.00 6.16
C PRO A 335 -9.57 -22.63 7.26
N PHE A 336 -9.68 -23.93 7.51
CA PHE A 336 -8.79 -24.61 8.45
C PHE A 336 -7.33 -24.61 7.97
N ALA A 337 -7.07 -24.92 6.70
CA ALA A 337 -5.73 -24.84 6.11
C ALA A 337 -5.18 -23.40 6.14
N ALA A 338 -6.01 -22.40 5.84
CA ALA A 338 -5.63 -20.99 5.95
C ALA A 338 -5.29 -20.60 7.40
N MET A 339 -6.02 -21.12 8.38
CA MET A 339 -5.76 -20.90 9.81
C MET A 339 -4.43 -21.54 10.24
N ILE A 340 -4.15 -22.77 9.78
CA ILE A 340 -2.86 -23.42 10.02
C ILE A 340 -1.73 -22.58 9.43
N GLY A 341 -1.86 -22.14 8.18
CA GLY A 341 -0.87 -21.27 7.54
C GLY A 341 -0.60 -19.99 8.33
N ALA A 342 -1.67 -19.29 8.74
CA ALA A 342 -1.58 -18.10 9.57
C ALA A 342 -0.93 -18.39 10.94
N GLY A 343 -1.26 -19.51 11.57
CA GLY A 343 -0.67 -19.92 12.85
C GLY A 343 0.81 -20.27 12.73
N VAL A 344 1.20 -20.99 11.68
CA VAL A 344 2.61 -21.30 11.37
C VAL A 344 3.38 -20.01 11.14
N TYR A 345 2.85 -19.08 10.33
CA TYR A 345 3.49 -17.79 10.11
C TYR A 345 3.62 -16.98 11.41
N ALA A 346 2.57 -16.93 12.22
CA ALA A 346 2.60 -16.21 13.49
C ALA A 346 3.68 -16.76 14.44
N VAL A 347 3.83 -18.08 14.54
CA VAL A 347 4.82 -18.73 15.41
C VAL A 347 6.25 -18.61 14.86
N LEU A 348 6.43 -18.77 13.55
CA LEU A 348 7.76 -18.81 12.94
C LEU A 348 8.34 -17.43 12.63
N VAL A 349 7.47 -16.43 12.40
CA VAL A 349 7.86 -15.08 11.96
C VAL A 349 7.38 -14.05 12.98
N THR A 350 6.08 -13.75 13.01
CA THR A 350 5.54 -12.59 13.74
C THR A 350 5.88 -12.53 15.23
N LEU A 351 5.69 -13.61 15.98
CA LEU A 351 5.94 -13.61 17.42
C LEU A 351 7.42 -13.38 17.73
N LYS A 352 8.30 -13.96 16.91
CA LYS A 352 9.74 -13.79 17.08
C LYS A 352 10.17 -12.36 16.77
N ASP A 353 9.65 -11.80 15.67
CA ASP A 353 9.94 -10.42 15.29
C ASP A 353 9.43 -9.45 16.38
N LEU A 354 8.21 -9.64 16.89
CA LEU A 354 7.67 -8.84 17.99
C LEU A 354 8.52 -8.92 19.27
N THR A 355 9.07 -10.09 19.61
CA THR A 355 9.98 -10.23 20.76
C THR A 355 11.33 -9.56 20.53
N ALA A 356 11.82 -9.55 19.29
CA ALA A 356 13.11 -8.96 18.95
C ALA A 356 13.04 -7.43 18.84
N THR A 357 11.94 -6.89 18.32
CA THR A 357 11.75 -5.45 18.05
C THR A 357 11.05 -4.71 19.20
N GLY A 358 11.10 -5.22 20.43
CA GLY A 358 10.39 -4.63 21.58
C GLY A 358 10.66 -3.13 21.74
N GLY A 359 9.68 -2.27 21.43
CA GLY A 359 9.75 -0.81 21.62
C GLY A 359 9.52 0.08 20.39
N VAL A 360 9.34 -0.48 19.17
CA VAL A 360 9.27 0.32 17.92
C VAL A 360 8.10 1.35 17.79
N PRO A 361 6.99 1.35 18.54
CA PRO A 361 5.97 2.41 18.39
C PRO A 361 6.35 3.78 18.98
N GLY A 362 7.52 3.92 19.60
CA GLY A 362 7.96 5.13 20.31
C GLY A 362 8.70 6.17 19.46
N VAL A 363 8.68 6.13 18.12
CA VAL A 363 9.41 7.11 17.30
C VAL A 363 8.43 8.11 16.67
N ASP A 364 8.81 9.38 16.65
CA ASP A 364 8.07 10.42 15.94
C ASP A 364 8.50 10.45 14.47
N GLY A 365 7.55 10.17 13.58
CA GLY A 365 7.65 10.37 12.13
C GLY A 365 6.73 11.49 11.63
N GLY A 366 6.71 11.72 10.32
CA GLY A 366 5.85 12.74 9.71
C GLY A 366 4.35 12.51 9.97
N THR A 367 3.73 13.32 10.83
CA THR A 367 2.31 13.17 11.18
C THR A 367 1.40 13.99 10.27
N PRO A 368 0.14 13.56 10.06
CA PRO A 368 -0.84 14.42 9.41
C PRO A 368 -1.14 15.59 10.30
N ASN A 369 -1.57 16.69 9.69
CA ASN A 369 -2.36 17.68 10.42
C ASN A 369 -3.65 17.00 10.86
N TYR A 370 -3.61 16.44 12.06
CA TYR A 370 -4.62 15.57 12.61
C TYR A 370 -4.91 16.03 14.03
N ASP A 371 -6.14 16.46 14.26
CA ASP A 371 -6.63 16.68 15.61
C ASP A 371 -7.28 15.37 16.09
N PRO A 372 -6.62 14.63 16.99
CA PRO A 372 -7.11 13.34 17.41
C PRO A 372 -8.38 13.40 18.24
N TRP A 373 -8.56 14.46 19.03
CA TRP A 373 -9.77 14.65 19.82
C TRP A 373 -10.96 14.95 18.93
N TRP A 374 -10.72 15.78 17.91
CA TRP A 374 -11.72 16.06 16.90
C TRP A 374 -12.11 14.80 16.10
N ALA A 375 -11.12 14.04 15.63
CA ALA A 375 -11.38 12.81 14.89
C ALA A 375 -12.09 11.74 15.74
N LEU A 376 -11.74 11.63 17.03
CA LEU A 376 -12.47 10.80 17.98
C LEU A 376 -13.93 11.25 18.12
N GLY A 377 -14.17 12.56 18.25
CA GLY A 377 -15.51 13.15 18.29
C GLY A 377 -16.34 12.81 17.05
N VAL A 378 -15.76 12.92 15.85
CA VAL A 378 -16.42 12.51 14.61
C VAL A 378 -16.68 11.01 14.58
N GLY A 379 -15.73 10.18 15.03
CA GLY A 379 -15.91 8.73 15.15
C GLY A 379 -17.08 8.37 16.06
N ILE A 380 -17.18 9.01 17.22
CA ILE A 380 -18.30 8.86 18.16
C ILE A 380 -19.62 9.31 17.53
N ALA A 381 -19.63 10.45 16.82
CA ALA A 381 -20.83 10.93 16.13
C ALA A 381 -21.30 9.96 15.04
N LEU A 382 -20.37 9.39 14.25
CA LEU A 382 -20.68 8.37 13.25
C LEU A 382 -21.19 7.08 13.89
N LEU A 383 -20.63 6.68 15.04
CA LEU A 383 -21.12 5.53 15.81
C LEU A 383 -22.55 5.79 16.29
N ALA A 384 -22.81 6.95 16.92
CA ALA A 384 -24.14 7.35 17.37
C ALA A 384 -25.14 7.41 16.20
N LEU A 385 -24.72 7.93 15.04
CA LEU A 385 -25.53 7.94 13.82
C LEU A 385 -25.84 6.51 13.34
N SER A 386 -24.87 5.59 13.41
CA SER A 386 -25.10 4.19 13.04
C SER A 386 -26.14 3.52 13.96
N VAL A 387 -26.18 3.89 15.24
CA VAL A 387 -27.20 3.45 16.20
C VAL A 387 -28.55 4.05 15.85
N ALA A 388 -28.61 5.36 15.63
CA ALA A 388 -29.83 6.08 15.27
C ALA A 388 -30.43 5.53 13.96
N CYS A 389 -29.59 5.20 12.98
CA CYS A 389 -29.98 4.64 11.70
C CYS A 389 -30.05 3.09 11.70
N TYR A 390 -29.93 2.41 12.84
CA TYR A 390 -29.88 0.94 12.92
C TYR A 390 -31.04 0.26 12.20
N ARG A 391 -32.25 0.86 12.25
CA ARG A 391 -33.46 0.33 11.60
C ARG A 391 -33.46 0.48 10.08
N TRP A 392 -32.65 1.39 9.53
CA TRP A 392 -32.62 1.69 8.10
C TRP A 392 -31.41 1.09 7.39
N LEU A 393 -30.40 0.69 8.14
CA LEU A 393 -29.18 0.07 7.62
C LEU A 393 -29.30 -1.47 7.60
N PRO A 394 -28.65 -2.14 6.64
CA PRO A 394 -28.49 -3.59 6.68
C PRO A 394 -27.83 -4.01 8.00
N ARG A 395 -28.36 -5.05 8.66
CA ARG A 395 -27.82 -5.54 9.94
C ARG A 395 -26.32 -5.85 9.83
N GLU A 396 -25.89 -6.41 8.71
CA GLU A 396 -24.49 -6.72 8.43
C GLU A 396 -23.59 -5.48 8.44
N THR A 397 -24.10 -4.35 7.96
CA THR A 397 -23.38 -3.08 7.99
C THR A 397 -23.23 -2.59 9.43
N VAL A 398 -24.33 -2.53 10.19
CA VAL A 398 -24.30 -2.03 11.55
C VAL A 398 -23.37 -2.87 12.42
N TRP A 399 -23.53 -4.20 12.37
CA TRP A 399 -22.68 -5.12 13.10
C TRP A 399 -21.21 -5.07 12.67
N GLY A 400 -20.94 -4.84 11.38
CA GLY A 400 -19.58 -4.63 10.90
C GLY A 400 -18.91 -3.42 11.56
N TYR A 401 -19.64 -2.30 11.68
CA TYR A 401 -19.16 -1.11 12.39
C TYR A 401 -18.98 -1.36 13.90
N TRP A 402 -19.94 -2.03 14.55
CA TRP A 402 -19.83 -2.35 15.98
C TRP A 402 -18.62 -3.22 16.33
N LEU A 403 -18.22 -4.12 15.44
CA LEU A 403 -17.01 -4.94 15.62
C LEU A 403 -15.72 -4.20 15.24
N LEU A 404 -15.81 -3.18 14.38
CA LEU A 404 -14.66 -2.34 14.00
C LEU A 404 -14.19 -1.47 15.18
N VAL A 405 -15.13 -0.90 15.95
CA VAL A 405 -14.82 0.01 17.08
C VAL A 405 -13.87 -0.61 18.12
N PRO A 406 -14.15 -1.78 18.72
CA PRO A 406 -13.24 -2.37 19.71
C PRO A 406 -11.88 -2.74 19.11
N GLY A 407 -11.83 -3.17 17.84
CA GLY A 407 -10.56 -3.45 17.15
C GLY A 407 -9.70 -2.19 16.98
N LEU A 408 -10.31 -1.08 16.53
CA LEU A 408 -9.65 0.22 16.44
C LEU A 408 -9.22 0.72 17.82
N ALA A 409 -10.09 0.66 18.82
CA ALA A 409 -9.80 1.12 20.18
C ALA A 409 -8.63 0.36 20.80
N ALA A 410 -8.57 -0.96 20.63
CA ALA A 410 -7.47 -1.78 21.11
C ALA A 410 -6.15 -1.44 20.41
N GLY A 411 -6.16 -1.24 19.08
CA GLY A 411 -4.96 -0.83 18.34
C GLY A 411 -4.46 0.56 18.73
N VAL A 412 -5.36 1.54 18.90
CA VAL A 412 -5.01 2.89 19.37
C VAL A 412 -4.45 2.82 20.79
N TYR A 413 -5.12 2.09 21.69
CA TYR A 413 -4.67 1.92 23.07
C TYR A 413 -3.28 1.28 23.13
N GLN A 414 -3.02 0.21 22.36
CA GLN A 414 -1.71 -0.44 22.28
C GLN A 414 -0.62 0.55 21.80
N LEU A 415 -0.87 1.28 20.71
CA LEU A 415 0.12 2.21 20.18
C LEU A 415 0.37 3.40 21.10
N SER A 416 -0.69 3.93 21.72
CA SER A 416 -0.57 5.06 22.64
C SER A 416 0.05 4.68 23.98
N SER A 417 -0.23 3.49 24.51
CA SER A 417 0.43 2.98 25.73
C SER A 417 1.93 2.81 25.51
N ALA A 418 2.35 2.19 24.41
CA ALA A 418 3.77 2.07 24.05
C ALA A 418 4.48 3.42 23.95
N ARG A 419 3.79 4.49 23.50
CA ARG A 419 4.34 5.85 23.50
C ARG A 419 4.47 6.45 24.89
N VAL A 420 3.46 6.29 25.74
CA VAL A 420 3.49 6.77 27.13
C VAL A 420 4.61 6.07 27.91
N GLU A 421 4.79 4.77 27.72
CA GLU A 421 5.90 3.99 28.30
C GLU A 421 7.26 4.51 27.84
N ALA A 422 7.37 5.05 26.62
CA ALA A 422 8.56 5.71 26.09
C ALA A 422 8.70 7.19 26.51
N GLY A 423 7.84 7.71 27.39
CA GLY A 423 7.86 9.11 27.85
C GLY A 423 7.35 10.13 26.81
N LEU A 424 6.64 9.68 25.78
CA LEU A 424 6.12 10.52 24.70
C LEU A 424 4.62 10.83 24.87
N PRO A 425 4.11 11.88 24.20
CA PRO A 425 2.67 12.18 24.19
C PRO A 425 1.82 11.01 23.68
N TYR A 426 0.64 10.84 24.29
CA TYR A 426 -0.33 9.78 23.98
C TYR A 426 -0.67 9.69 22.49
N TRP A 427 -0.85 10.84 21.85
CA TRP A 427 -1.06 10.96 20.41
C TRP A 427 0.26 11.28 19.72
N GLY A 428 0.45 10.69 18.54
CA GLY A 428 1.61 10.91 17.70
C GLY A 428 1.53 10.08 16.43
N TYR A 429 2.66 9.89 15.77
CA TYR A 429 2.72 9.32 14.42
C TYR A 429 1.90 8.04 14.21
N TYR A 430 2.16 6.98 14.98
CA TYR A 430 1.50 5.69 14.76
C TYR A 430 0.01 5.64 15.16
N PRO A 431 -0.43 6.13 16.34
CA PRO A 431 -1.87 6.20 16.65
C PRO A 431 -2.68 7.01 15.64
N ILE A 432 -2.09 8.10 15.14
CA ILE A 432 -2.73 8.95 14.13
C ILE A 432 -2.81 8.23 12.78
N LYS A 433 -1.70 7.65 12.31
CA LYS A 433 -1.66 6.85 11.07
C LYS A 433 -2.70 5.72 11.12
N LEU A 434 -2.94 5.15 12.30
CA LEU A 434 -3.87 4.04 12.52
C LEU A 434 -5.29 4.49 12.28
N THR A 435 -5.65 5.54 13.01
CA THR A 435 -6.99 6.09 12.95
C THR A 435 -7.27 6.62 11.55
N TRP A 436 -6.30 7.24 10.88
CA TRP A 436 -6.43 7.67 9.50
C TRP A 436 -6.65 6.52 8.51
N ILE A 437 -5.86 5.44 8.54
CA ILE A 437 -6.05 4.26 7.66
C ILE A 437 -7.45 3.67 7.82
N VAL A 438 -7.90 3.52 9.07
CA VAL A 438 -9.23 2.95 9.37
C VAL A 438 -10.34 3.90 8.94
N MET A 439 -10.22 5.20 9.19
CA MET A 439 -11.22 6.20 8.77
C MET A 439 -11.30 6.34 7.25
N ALA A 440 -10.15 6.39 6.55
CA ALA A 440 -10.09 6.42 5.09
C ALA A 440 -10.79 5.18 4.49
N THR A 441 -10.57 3.99 5.06
CA THR A 441 -11.27 2.79 4.59
C THR A 441 -12.76 2.82 4.94
N ALA A 442 -13.11 3.24 6.16
CA ALA A 442 -14.49 3.36 6.61
C ALA A 442 -15.27 4.36 5.76
N LEU A 443 -14.63 5.40 5.22
CA LEU A 443 -15.20 6.34 4.26
C LEU A 443 -15.59 5.66 2.95
N LEU A 444 -14.71 4.85 2.37
CA LEU A 444 -14.98 4.12 1.13
C LEU A 444 -16.20 3.20 1.31
N VAL A 445 -16.29 2.57 2.50
CA VAL A 445 -17.47 1.80 2.90
C VAL A 445 -18.69 2.70 3.08
N LEU A 446 -18.55 3.83 3.77
CA LEU A 446 -19.63 4.77 4.07
C LEU A 446 -20.32 5.25 2.80
N PHE A 447 -19.56 5.58 1.74
CA PHE A 447 -20.12 5.95 0.44
C PHE A 447 -21.09 4.88 -0.09
N SER A 448 -20.70 3.59 -0.03
CA SER A 448 -21.53 2.46 -0.48
C SER A 448 -22.80 2.26 0.35
N VAL A 449 -22.78 2.69 1.61
CA VAL A 449 -23.87 2.56 2.59
C VAL A 449 -24.84 3.73 2.49
N LEU A 450 -24.33 4.95 2.30
CA LEU A 450 -25.12 6.18 2.21
C LEU A 450 -25.82 6.35 0.85
N GLN A 451 -25.26 5.78 -0.23
CA GLN A 451 -25.82 6.01 -1.56
C GLN A 451 -27.29 5.56 -1.69
N PRO A 452 -27.71 4.36 -1.25
CA PRO A 452 -29.12 3.95 -1.37
C PRO A 452 -30.13 4.84 -0.64
N PRO A 453 -29.95 5.22 0.65
CA PRO A 453 -30.89 6.11 1.33
C PRO A 453 -30.87 7.53 0.73
N LEU A 454 -29.69 8.10 0.43
CA LEU A 454 -29.59 9.43 -0.16
C LEU A 454 -30.16 9.49 -1.58
N ALA A 455 -30.16 8.39 -2.32
CA ALA A 455 -30.85 8.30 -3.60
C ALA A 455 -32.37 8.44 -3.46
N ARG A 456 -32.97 8.05 -2.33
CA ARG A 456 -34.41 8.27 -2.09
C ARG A 456 -34.69 9.74 -1.82
N VAL A 457 -33.85 10.38 -0.99
CA VAL A 457 -33.96 11.81 -0.67
C VAL A 457 -33.77 12.65 -1.94
N ALA A 458 -32.70 12.43 -2.70
CA ALA A 458 -32.44 13.16 -3.94
C ALA A 458 -33.55 12.97 -4.98
N ARG A 459 -34.12 11.76 -5.07
CA ARG A 459 -35.23 11.49 -5.99
C ARG A 459 -36.49 12.25 -5.59
N ALA A 460 -36.80 12.30 -4.29
CA ALA A 460 -37.94 13.05 -3.78
C ALA A 460 -37.76 14.58 -3.91
N GLY A 461 -36.54 15.09 -3.72
CA GLY A 461 -36.25 16.51 -3.78
C GLY A 461 -36.11 17.07 -5.20
N TRP A 462 -35.31 16.43 -6.06
CA TRP A 462 -34.97 16.96 -7.40
C TRP A 462 -34.83 15.89 -8.49
N GLY A 463 -35.33 14.67 -8.27
CA GLY A 463 -35.20 13.58 -9.25
C GLY A 463 -33.78 13.00 -9.40
N GLY A 464 -32.86 13.32 -8.50
CA GLY A 464 -31.47 12.87 -8.55
C GLY A 464 -31.25 11.40 -8.15
N ASN A 465 -30.01 10.92 -8.35
CA ASN A 465 -29.58 9.55 -8.00
C ASN A 465 -28.84 9.45 -6.64
N GLY A 466 -28.71 10.58 -5.92
CA GLY A 466 -28.04 10.66 -4.62
C GLY A 466 -26.52 10.55 -4.65
N LEU A 467 -25.88 10.42 -5.81
CA LEU A 467 -24.41 10.30 -5.91
C LEU A 467 -23.70 11.53 -5.37
N VAL A 468 -24.14 12.72 -5.79
CA VAL A 468 -23.58 14.00 -5.35
C VAL A 468 -23.72 14.15 -3.83
N LEU A 469 -24.90 13.85 -3.26
CA LEU A 469 -25.11 13.89 -1.82
C LEU A 469 -24.19 12.93 -1.07
N ALA A 470 -24.07 11.67 -1.54
CA ALA A 470 -23.21 10.68 -0.90
C ALA A 470 -21.73 11.10 -0.98
N PHE A 471 -21.29 11.62 -2.13
CA PHE A 471 -19.94 12.11 -2.33
C PHE A 471 -19.64 13.31 -1.42
N VAL A 472 -20.52 14.32 -1.40
CA VAL A 472 -20.37 15.51 -0.56
C VAL A 472 -20.38 15.15 0.92
N ALA A 473 -21.26 14.23 1.36
CA ALA A 473 -21.28 13.77 2.73
C ALA A 473 -19.95 13.10 3.13
N CYS A 474 -19.41 12.23 2.26
CA CYS A 474 -18.11 11.61 2.48
C CYS A 474 -17.00 12.66 2.52
N MET A 475 -16.97 13.60 1.57
CA MET A 475 -15.96 14.65 1.53
C MET A 475 -16.03 15.59 2.73
N ALA A 476 -17.24 15.95 3.17
CA ALA A 476 -17.42 16.70 4.40
C ALA A 476 -16.86 15.90 5.59
N THR A 477 -17.25 14.64 5.77
CA THR A 477 -16.73 13.80 6.85
C THR A 477 -15.21 13.74 6.85
N MET A 478 -14.57 13.51 5.70
CA MET A 478 -13.10 13.49 5.65
C MET A 478 -12.48 14.85 5.92
N PHE A 479 -13.02 15.93 5.36
CA PHE A 479 -12.53 17.28 5.60
C PHE A 479 -12.55 17.62 7.09
N TRP A 480 -13.56 17.13 7.81
CA TRP A 480 -13.65 17.29 9.25
C TRP A 480 -12.65 16.39 10.00
N THR A 481 -12.45 15.12 9.63
CA THR A 481 -11.55 14.20 10.38
C THR A 481 -10.07 14.39 10.09
N THR A 482 -9.77 14.77 8.86
CA THR A 482 -8.44 15.12 8.37
C THR A 482 -8.64 16.37 7.56
N PRO A 483 -8.30 17.57 8.04
CA PRO A 483 -8.36 18.77 7.22
C PRO A 483 -7.21 18.76 6.21
N PRO A 484 -7.42 19.24 4.97
CA PRO A 484 -6.33 19.43 4.02
C PRO A 484 -5.34 20.47 4.56
N LEU A 485 -4.17 20.53 3.94
CA LEU A 485 -3.23 21.62 4.20
C LEU A 485 -3.91 22.97 3.96
N ARG A 486 -3.62 23.93 4.85
CA ARG A 486 -4.14 25.28 4.73
C ARG A 486 -3.21 26.13 3.85
N PRO A 487 -3.74 27.00 2.99
CA PRO A 487 -5.18 27.25 2.77
C PRO A 487 -5.87 26.13 1.98
N ALA A 488 -7.05 25.71 2.44
CA ALA A 488 -7.85 24.70 1.76
C ALA A 488 -8.55 25.32 0.54
N THR A 489 -8.16 24.90 -0.66
CA THR A 489 -8.77 25.30 -1.93
C THR A 489 -9.50 24.12 -2.57
N ILE A 490 -10.45 24.38 -3.48
CA ILE A 490 -11.13 23.31 -4.24
C ILE A 490 -10.11 22.39 -4.95
N PRO A 491 -9.06 22.91 -5.62
CA PRO A 491 -7.99 22.06 -6.17
C PRO A 491 -7.27 21.24 -5.10
N SER A 492 -6.90 21.82 -3.94
CA SER A 492 -6.20 21.06 -2.89
C SER A 492 -7.00 19.87 -2.34
N VAL A 493 -8.34 19.90 -2.47
CA VAL A 493 -9.25 18.86 -1.99
C VAL A 493 -9.67 17.89 -3.10
N LEU A 494 -9.94 18.40 -4.31
CA LEU A 494 -10.52 17.60 -5.38
C LEU A 494 -9.52 17.15 -6.45
N THR A 495 -8.34 17.76 -6.52
CA THR A 495 -7.33 17.33 -7.48
C THR A 495 -6.87 15.93 -7.09
N PRO A 496 -6.99 14.92 -7.98
CA PRO A 496 -6.34 13.63 -7.79
C PRO A 496 -4.90 13.91 -7.44
N SER A 497 -4.45 13.45 -6.26
CA SER A 497 -3.13 13.68 -5.65
C SER A 497 -2.20 14.62 -6.44
N TRP A 498 -1.89 15.80 -5.86
CA TRP A 498 -0.91 16.80 -6.33
C TRP A 498 0.48 16.19 -6.56
N LEU A 499 0.63 15.41 -7.62
CA LEU A 499 1.85 14.69 -7.88
C LEU A 499 2.83 15.57 -8.69
N ASN A 500 2.37 16.60 -9.42
CA ASN A 500 3.17 17.39 -10.37
C ASN A 500 3.38 18.87 -10.00
N TYR A 501 3.16 19.29 -8.74
CA TYR A 501 3.25 20.73 -8.42
C TYR A 501 4.67 21.19 -8.00
N ASP A 502 5.54 20.27 -7.58
CA ASP A 502 6.89 20.61 -7.10
C ASP A 502 8.00 20.06 -8.00
N THR A 503 8.15 20.70 -9.16
CA THR A 503 9.26 20.40 -10.09
C THR A 503 10.64 20.72 -9.51
N SER A 504 10.71 21.47 -8.40
CA SER A 504 11.99 21.79 -7.74
C SER A 504 12.58 20.57 -7.04
N MET A 505 11.72 19.71 -6.48
CA MET A 505 12.13 18.43 -5.89
C MET A 505 12.49 17.39 -6.94
N ASP A 506 11.76 17.33 -8.06
CA ASP A 506 12.13 16.46 -9.18
C ASP A 506 13.54 16.80 -9.69
N ARG A 507 13.84 18.10 -9.87
CA ARG A 507 15.19 18.58 -10.21
C ARG A 507 16.24 18.22 -9.14
N ALA A 508 15.88 18.34 -7.86
CA ALA A 508 16.78 17.98 -6.77
C ALA A 508 17.17 16.50 -6.83
N TYR A 509 16.19 15.63 -7.12
CA TYR A 509 16.40 14.19 -7.18
C TYR A 509 17.10 13.71 -8.46
N GLU A 510 16.87 14.35 -9.60
CA GLU A 510 17.73 14.11 -10.77
C GLU A 510 19.19 14.45 -10.46
N ARG A 511 19.42 15.58 -9.79
CA ARG A 511 20.79 15.96 -9.43
C ARG A 511 21.40 15.03 -8.38
N LEU A 512 20.60 14.59 -7.41
CA LEU A 512 20.98 13.53 -6.46
C LEU A 512 21.50 12.29 -7.18
N PHE A 513 20.76 11.77 -8.18
CA PHE A 513 21.16 10.58 -8.91
C PHE A 513 22.46 10.80 -9.69
N ALA A 514 22.62 11.95 -10.34
CA ALA A 514 23.88 12.30 -11.00
C ALA A 514 25.06 12.36 -10.02
N LEU A 515 24.86 12.95 -8.84
CA LEU A 515 25.89 13.01 -7.80
C LEU A 515 26.28 11.61 -7.28
N MET A 516 25.29 10.72 -7.16
CA MET A 516 25.49 9.33 -6.72
C MET A 516 26.20 8.48 -7.78
N GLU A 517 25.90 8.70 -9.06
CA GLU A 517 26.59 8.06 -10.18
C GLU A 517 28.07 8.48 -10.26
N GLU A 518 28.34 9.77 -10.05
CA GLU A 518 29.70 10.31 -10.00
C GLU A 518 30.49 9.77 -8.79
N ASN A 519 29.88 9.75 -7.60
CA ASN A 519 30.44 9.12 -6.40
C ASN A 519 29.31 8.77 -5.40
N PRO A 520 29.12 7.47 -5.04
CA PRO A 520 28.05 7.06 -4.14
C PRO A 520 28.19 7.61 -2.72
N ARG A 521 29.41 8.02 -2.32
CA ARG A 521 29.73 8.65 -1.04
C ARG A 521 29.77 10.17 -1.15
N THR A 522 28.68 10.77 -1.62
CA THR A 522 28.58 12.23 -1.77
C THR A 522 27.77 12.85 -0.64
N ILE A 523 28.18 14.03 -0.16
CA ILE A 523 27.42 14.93 0.71
C ILE A 523 27.38 16.31 0.05
N VAL A 524 26.24 16.98 0.09
CA VAL A 524 26.09 18.36 -0.42
C VAL A 524 26.01 19.38 0.73
N SER A 525 26.58 20.56 0.55
CA SER A 525 26.56 21.64 1.55
C SER A 525 26.63 23.01 0.89
N ASP A 526 25.72 23.92 1.21
CA ASP A 526 25.55 25.18 0.48
C ASP A 526 25.51 24.97 -1.05
N TYR A 527 24.89 23.87 -1.48
CA TYR A 527 24.87 23.43 -2.87
C TYR A 527 23.63 23.92 -3.61
N GLY A 528 22.48 23.92 -2.93
CA GLY A 528 21.19 24.32 -3.48
C GLY A 528 21.15 25.78 -3.94
N PRO A 529 20.29 26.11 -4.92
CA PRO A 529 20.13 27.49 -5.35
C PRO A 529 19.44 28.34 -4.26
N PRO A 530 19.76 29.65 -4.15
CA PRO A 530 18.94 30.59 -3.40
C PRO A 530 17.49 30.58 -3.90
N PRO A 531 16.48 30.79 -3.03
CA PRO A 531 16.57 31.27 -1.66
C PRO A 531 16.60 30.17 -0.57
N MET A 532 16.48 28.88 -0.91
CA MET A 532 16.36 27.80 0.07
C MET A 532 17.43 26.70 -0.10
N PRO A 533 18.73 27.06 -0.04
CA PRO A 533 19.80 26.07 -0.21
C PRO A 533 19.72 24.95 0.83
N LEU A 534 19.41 25.28 2.09
CA LEU A 534 19.36 24.29 3.17
C LEU A 534 18.28 23.23 2.96
N ALA A 535 17.06 23.62 2.55
CA ALA A 535 15.98 22.66 2.33
C ALA A 535 16.28 21.72 1.16
N PHE A 536 16.88 22.26 0.10
CA PHE A 536 17.32 21.50 -1.07
C PHE A 536 18.43 20.51 -0.71
N ASP A 537 19.45 20.97 0.02
CA ASP A 537 20.58 20.15 0.44
C ASP A 537 20.15 19.07 1.44
N SER A 538 19.24 19.40 2.36
CA SER A 538 18.67 18.43 3.30
C SER A 538 17.90 17.33 2.56
N ALA A 539 17.12 17.65 1.51
CA ALA A 539 16.42 16.65 0.72
C ALA A 539 17.38 15.71 -0.04
N ILE A 540 18.45 16.26 -0.63
CA ILE A 540 19.47 15.48 -1.33
C ILE A 540 20.25 14.62 -0.33
N ASN A 541 20.80 15.21 0.73
CA ASN A 541 21.58 14.48 1.72
C ASN A 541 20.79 13.40 2.44
N PHE A 542 19.49 13.65 2.70
CA PHE A 542 18.61 12.63 3.26
C PHE A 542 18.68 11.35 2.42
N TRP A 543 18.56 11.44 1.10
CA TRP A 543 18.62 10.28 0.22
C TRP A 543 20.03 9.75 -0.03
N LEU A 544 21.06 10.61 -0.16
CA LEU A 544 22.45 10.15 -0.30
C LEU A 544 22.86 9.30 0.91
N LEU A 545 22.60 9.80 2.12
CA LEU A 545 22.96 9.12 3.36
C LEU A 545 22.11 7.85 3.58
N GLN A 546 20.81 7.88 3.28
CA GLN A 546 19.96 6.67 3.36
C GLN A 546 20.39 5.62 2.33
N SER A 547 20.79 6.01 1.13
CA SER A 547 21.31 5.08 0.12
C SER A 547 22.66 4.48 0.52
N GLY A 548 23.49 5.22 1.25
CA GLY A 548 24.75 4.73 1.81
C GLY A 548 24.59 3.84 3.04
N SER A 549 23.41 3.81 3.66
CA SER A 549 23.15 3.04 4.87
C SER A 549 23.00 1.55 4.56
N VAL A 550 23.55 0.68 5.42
CA VAL A 550 23.52 -0.78 5.22
C VAL A 550 22.20 -1.40 5.71
N ASP A 551 21.66 -0.90 6.82
CA ASP A 551 20.41 -1.38 7.41
C ASP A 551 19.68 -0.28 8.21
N LEU A 552 18.59 -0.64 8.89
CA LEU A 552 17.81 0.29 9.71
C LEU A 552 18.53 0.76 11.00
N ASN A 553 19.56 0.07 11.47
CA ASN A 553 20.30 0.45 12.67
C ASN A 553 21.59 1.22 12.35
N ASP A 554 21.91 1.40 11.06
CA ASP A 554 23.07 2.15 10.62
C ASP A 554 23.06 3.59 11.19
N PRO A 555 24.09 3.99 11.96
CA PRO A 555 24.14 5.33 12.54
C PRO A 555 24.19 6.45 11.49
N LEU A 556 24.55 6.16 10.24
CA LEU A 556 24.51 7.12 9.14
C LEU A 556 23.10 7.69 8.93
N ARG A 557 22.06 6.89 9.25
CA ARG A 557 20.66 7.32 9.17
C ARG A 557 20.35 8.47 10.12
N ASN A 558 20.99 8.53 11.28
CA ASN A 558 20.78 9.66 12.20
C ASN A 558 21.19 10.98 11.54
N TYR A 559 22.29 10.98 10.79
CA TYR A 559 22.72 12.14 10.02
C TYR A 559 21.75 12.45 8.87
N ALA A 560 21.21 11.44 8.19
CA ALA A 560 20.18 11.67 7.17
C ALA A 560 18.98 12.49 7.70
N TYR A 561 18.55 12.24 8.94
CA TYR A 561 17.41 12.92 9.56
C TYR A 561 17.73 14.25 10.24
N SER A 562 18.95 14.41 10.77
CA SER A 562 19.26 15.50 11.71
C SER A 562 20.41 16.41 11.29
N MET A 563 21.18 16.03 10.27
CA MET A 563 22.34 16.80 9.85
C MET A 563 21.93 18.15 9.28
N ASN A 564 22.43 19.22 9.91
CA ASN A 564 22.45 20.54 9.29
C ASN A 564 23.61 20.59 8.28
N SER A 565 23.31 20.60 6.98
CA SER A 565 24.34 20.58 5.94
C SER A 565 25.21 21.85 5.91
N ALA A 566 24.80 22.93 6.57
CA ALA A 566 25.60 24.15 6.70
C ALA A 566 26.56 24.13 7.90
N ASP A 567 26.46 23.14 8.79
CA ASP A 567 27.30 23.01 9.99
C ASP A 567 28.50 22.07 9.71
N PRO A 568 29.75 22.60 9.71
CA PRO A 568 30.94 21.78 9.52
C PRO A 568 31.10 20.65 10.53
N ALA A 569 30.62 20.81 11.77
CA ALA A 569 30.70 19.75 12.79
C ALA A 569 29.76 18.59 12.47
N ALA A 570 28.55 18.89 11.99
CA ALA A 570 27.59 17.89 11.56
C ALA A 570 28.10 17.12 10.31
N LEU A 571 28.68 17.84 9.34
CA LEU A 571 29.34 17.23 8.16
C LEU A 571 30.49 16.31 8.57
N CYS A 572 31.37 16.77 9.48
CA CYS A 572 32.45 15.98 10.06
C CYS A 572 31.94 14.65 10.66
N GLY A 573 30.86 14.71 11.45
CA GLY A 573 30.24 13.51 12.01
C GLY A 573 29.78 12.52 10.94
N ALA A 574 29.10 12.99 9.90
CA ALA A 574 28.65 12.16 8.79
C ALA A 574 29.83 11.57 7.99
N ILE A 575 30.87 12.34 7.72
CA ILE A 575 32.08 11.88 7.00
C ILE A 575 32.77 10.74 7.77
N ASN A 576 32.95 10.92 9.08
CA ASN A 576 33.57 9.91 9.94
C ASN A 576 32.72 8.65 10.03
N GLN A 577 31.38 8.80 10.10
CA GLN A 577 30.46 7.66 10.13
C GLN A 577 30.48 6.85 8.84
N TRP A 578 30.68 7.50 7.69
CA TRP A 578 30.80 6.80 6.40
C TRP A 578 32.12 6.03 6.24
N GLY A 579 33.15 6.38 7.02
CA GLY A 579 34.43 5.69 7.03
C GLY A 579 35.37 6.08 5.87
N GLY A 580 35.33 7.33 5.42
CA GLY A 580 36.27 7.88 4.43
C GLY A 580 35.81 7.82 2.97
N ASP A 581 36.63 8.39 2.07
CA ASP A 581 36.36 8.58 0.63
C ASP A 581 35.09 9.37 0.33
N VAL A 582 34.72 10.28 1.24
CA VAL A 582 33.53 11.11 1.09
C VAL A 582 33.83 12.32 0.21
N ARG A 583 33.00 12.53 -0.80
CA ARG A 583 33.00 13.73 -1.64
C ARG A 583 32.02 14.76 -1.08
N VAL A 584 32.51 15.92 -0.67
CA VAL A 584 31.66 17.04 -0.25
C VAL A 584 31.54 18.05 -1.39
N VAL A 585 30.33 18.23 -1.90
CA VAL A 585 30.04 19.11 -3.03
C VAL A 585 29.41 20.41 -2.51
N THR A 586 30.00 21.56 -2.86
CA THR A 586 29.60 22.85 -2.28
C THR A 586 29.77 24.03 -3.24
N ARG A 587 29.03 25.12 -2.99
CA ARG A 587 29.33 26.45 -3.59
C ARG A 587 30.14 27.35 -2.66
N ALA A 588 30.33 26.95 -1.40
CA ALA A 588 31.02 27.75 -0.39
C ALA A 588 32.54 27.54 -0.46
N GLN A 589 33.26 28.55 -0.99
CA GLN A 589 34.73 28.51 -1.18
C GLN A 589 35.56 28.29 0.09
N LYS A 590 34.98 28.52 1.27
CA LYS A 590 35.68 28.39 2.56
C LYS A 590 35.33 27.10 3.30
N LEU A 591 34.39 26.29 2.78
CA LEU A 591 33.88 25.13 3.49
C LEU A 591 34.97 24.09 3.78
N GLU A 592 35.83 23.78 2.81
CA GLU A 592 36.94 22.84 2.99
C GLU A 592 37.80 23.17 4.21
N ARG A 593 38.22 24.44 4.33
CA ARG A 593 39.00 24.91 5.48
C ARG A 593 38.23 24.83 6.79
N ASN A 594 36.91 24.95 6.76
CA ASN A 594 36.06 24.84 7.95
C ASN A 594 35.89 23.37 8.37
N ILE A 595 35.71 22.46 7.41
CA ILE A 595 35.61 21.01 7.65
C ILE A 595 36.95 20.48 8.16
N LEU A 596 38.09 20.85 7.54
CA LEU A 596 39.43 20.44 8.01
C LEU A 596 39.73 20.88 9.44
N LYS A 597 39.15 21.99 9.90
CA LYS A 597 39.25 22.42 11.31
C LYS A 597 38.39 21.58 12.25
N ALA A 598 37.23 21.09 11.78
CA ALA A 598 36.30 20.29 12.56
C ALA A 598 36.67 18.79 12.58
N CYS A 599 37.31 18.28 11.51
CA CYS A 599 37.88 16.94 11.41
C CYS A 599 39.25 16.98 10.70
N PRO A 600 40.35 17.20 11.44
CA PRO A 600 41.68 17.22 10.84
C PRO A 600 42.13 15.86 10.30
N ASP A 601 41.59 14.76 10.85
CA ASP A 601 42.00 13.39 10.52
C ASP A 601 41.06 12.68 9.52
N ALA A 602 40.01 13.36 9.05
CA ALA A 602 39.04 12.74 8.13
C ALA A 602 39.56 12.68 6.69
N VAL A 603 39.27 11.57 6.00
CA VAL A 603 39.59 11.39 4.57
C VAL A 603 38.38 11.80 3.73
N PHE A 604 38.45 12.97 3.10
CA PHE A 604 37.41 13.50 2.22
C PHE A 604 38.01 14.40 1.13
N THR A 605 37.22 14.65 0.08
CA THR A 605 37.54 15.62 -0.97
C THR A 605 36.44 16.66 -1.06
N VAL A 606 36.79 17.95 -1.17
CA VAL A 606 35.81 19.02 -1.37
C VAL A 606 35.83 19.49 -2.81
N GLU A 607 34.68 19.43 -3.46
CA GLU A 607 34.46 19.95 -4.81
C GLU A 607 33.70 21.27 -4.71
N VAL A 608 34.40 22.38 -5.02
CA VAL A 608 33.78 23.71 -5.07
C VAL A 608 33.28 23.99 -6.48
N ILE A 609 31.96 23.97 -6.64
CA ILE A 609 31.32 24.24 -7.93
C ILE A 609 31.20 25.75 -8.09
N GLY A 610 31.74 26.28 -9.20
CA GLY A 610 31.60 27.69 -9.53
C GLY A 610 30.13 28.10 -9.64
N ALA A 611 29.84 29.38 -9.36
CA ALA A 611 28.51 29.95 -9.60
C ALA A 611 28.24 30.03 -11.13
N GLY A 612 28.00 28.88 -11.75
CA GLY A 612 27.53 28.77 -13.13
C GLY A 612 26.12 29.35 -13.22
N ARG A 613 25.94 30.28 -14.17
CA ARG A 613 24.68 30.98 -14.45
C ARG A 613 23.58 30.03 -14.90
#